data_AF-A0A318U7A3-F1
#
_entry.id   AF-A0A318U7A3-F1
#
_cell.length_a   1.000
_cell.length_b   1.000
_cell.length_c   1.000
_cell.angle_alpha   90.00
_cell.angle_beta   90.00
_cell.angle_gamma   90.00
#
_symmetry.space_group_name_H-M   'P 1'
#
loop_
_entity.id
_entity.type
_entity.pdbx_description
1 polymer ?
#
loop_
_entity_poly.entity_id
_entity_poly.type
_entity_poly.pdbx_seq_one_letter_code
_entity_poly.pdbx_strand_id
1 'polypeptide(L)'
;MGRMRNSIGTIAGRALALAPGCAMPGLVLPLTLAACATAAPMADGGARAPRVAEAAGYQGAWLPAGALAVTRKAAPFRHDEGAEAKRAAKALCGGAVASGDTDNFRDGAWIFPGGCA
;
A
#
# COMPACT_ATOMS: atom_id res chain seq x y z
N MET A 1 -2.47 36.45 -37.67
CA MET A 1 -3.41 35.92 -36.67
C MET A 1 -4.14 34.74 -37.31
N GLY A 2 -3.73 33.49 -37.14
CA GLY A 2 -3.92 32.67 -35.94
C GLY A 2 -4.64 31.40 -36.38
N ARG A 3 -3.92 30.35 -36.80
CA ARG A 3 -4.48 29.01 -37.02
C ARG A 3 -3.91 28.06 -35.98
N MET A 4 -4.75 27.77 -34.99
CA MET A 4 -4.63 26.68 -34.03
C MET A 4 -4.34 25.38 -34.78
N ARG A 5 -3.20 24.76 -34.48
CA ARG A 5 -2.90 23.37 -34.83
C ARG A 5 -3.33 22.51 -33.65
N ASN A 6 -4.44 21.80 -33.84
CA ASN A 6 -5.01 20.84 -32.92
C ASN A 6 -4.17 19.56 -32.97
N SER A 7 -3.37 19.30 -31.94
CA SER A 7 -2.53 18.09 -31.82
C SER A 7 -3.37 16.95 -31.25
N ILE A 8 -4.08 16.23 -32.12
CA ILE A 8 -4.67 14.92 -31.80
C ILE A 8 -3.57 13.88 -32.01
N GLY A 9 -2.85 13.57 -30.93
CA GLY A 9 -1.80 12.57 -30.88
C GLY A 9 -2.39 11.16 -30.90
N THR A 10 -2.33 10.54 -32.07
CA THR A 10 -2.06 9.12 -32.36
C THR A 10 -1.75 8.24 -31.14
N ILE A 11 -2.74 7.47 -30.66
CA ILE A 11 -2.50 6.31 -29.80
C ILE A 11 -2.16 5.13 -30.73
N ALA A 12 -0.91 5.12 -31.19
CA ALA A 12 -0.31 4.00 -31.91
C ALA A 12 -0.16 2.80 -30.96
N GLY A 13 -0.45 1.63 -31.50
CA GLY A 13 -0.51 0.37 -30.77
C GLY A 13 0.79 -0.05 -30.09
N ARG A 14 0.61 -0.84 -29.03
CA ARG A 14 1.59 -1.81 -28.55
C ARG A 14 0.80 -3.13 -28.50
N ALA A 15 0.77 -3.84 -29.62
CA ALA A 15 1.66 -4.98 -29.86
C ALA A 15 1.47 -6.04 -28.76
N LEU A 16 0.48 -6.92 -28.96
CA LEU A 16 0.43 -8.23 -28.32
C LEU A 16 1.69 -8.99 -28.75
N ALA A 17 2.68 -9.06 -27.86
CA ALA A 17 3.84 -9.90 -28.04
C ALA A 17 3.45 -11.35 -27.72
N LEU A 18 3.63 -12.19 -28.73
CA LEU A 18 3.54 -13.64 -28.76
C LEU A 18 4.21 -14.30 -27.54
N ALA A 19 3.50 -15.22 -26.89
CA ALA A 19 4.13 -16.27 -26.09
C ALA A 19 4.53 -17.43 -27.03
N PRO A 20 5.82 -17.78 -27.15
CA PRO A 20 6.25 -18.98 -27.86
C PRO A 20 5.94 -20.21 -27.00
N GLY A 21 5.43 -21.25 -27.66
CA GLY A 21 4.93 -22.45 -27.01
C GLY A 21 5.99 -23.29 -26.30
N CYS A 22 5.50 -24.11 -25.38
CA CYS A 22 6.01 -25.45 -25.12
C CYS A 22 4.81 -26.35 -24.84
N ALA A 23 4.56 -27.28 -25.75
CA ALA A 23 3.72 -28.44 -25.55
C ALA A 23 4.35 -29.35 -24.48
N MET A 24 3.54 -29.94 -23.59
CA MET A 24 3.80 -31.25 -22.98
C MET A 24 2.47 -31.85 -22.47
N PRO A 25 2.11 -33.08 -22.90
CA PRO A 25 1.06 -33.89 -22.30
C PRO A 25 1.65 -34.78 -21.18
N GLY A 26 0.93 -34.90 -20.06
CA GLY A 26 1.06 -36.05 -19.17
C GLY A 26 1.82 -35.86 -17.85
N LEU A 27 1.08 -36.16 -16.77
CA LEU A 27 1.48 -36.94 -15.59
C LEU A 27 2.28 -36.25 -14.45
N VAL A 28 1.72 -36.41 -13.23
CA VAL A 28 2.35 -36.44 -11.89
C VAL A 28 2.38 -35.14 -11.05
N LEU A 29 1.45 -35.04 -10.08
CA LEU A 29 1.57 -34.31 -8.79
C LEU A 29 2.79 -34.82 -7.98
N PRO A 30 3.45 -34.08 -7.04
CA PRO A 30 2.84 -33.13 -6.10
C PRO A 30 3.73 -31.92 -5.64
N LEU A 31 3.12 -31.00 -4.87
CA LEU A 31 3.77 -30.11 -3.88
C LEU A 31 4.95 -29.21 -4.34
N THR A 32 4.63 -27.97 -4.73
CA THR A 32 5.53 -26.82 -4.45
C THR A 32 4.72 -25.69 -3.81
N LEU A 33 4.94 -25.50 -2.51
CA LEU A 33 4.63 -24.25 -1.83
C LEU A 33 5.52 -23.16 -2.43
N ALA A 34 5.01 -22.43 -3.42
CA ALA A 34 5.64 -21.23 -3.92
C ALA A 34 4.60 -20.28 -4.53
N ALA A 35 3.51 -20.04 -3.79
CA ALA A 35 2.67 -18.89 -4.06
C ALA A 35 3.42 -17.64 -3.58
N CYS A 36 4.38 -17.18 -4.38
CA CYS A 36 4.83 -15.80 -4.38
C CYS A 36 3.64 -14.94 -4.86
N ALA A 37 2.68 -14.73 -3.97
CA ALA A 37 1.67 -13.70 -4.13
C ALA A 37 2.41 -12.37 -4.01
N THR A 38 2.91 -11.89 -5.14
CA THR A 38 3.26 -10.49 -5.33
C THR A 38 1.98 -9.70 -5.08
N ALA A 39 1.87 -9.13 -3.88
CA ALA A 39 0.85 -8.15 -3.57
C ALA A 39 1.05 -6.97 -4.53
N ALA A 40 0.26 -6.95 -5.61
CA ALA A 40 0.17 -5.81 -6.47
C ALA A 40 -0.36 -4.63 -5.63
N PRO A 41 0.26 -3.43 -5.67
CA PRO A 41 -0.30 -2.26 -5.02
C PRO A 41 -1.65 -1.97 -5.69
N MET A 42 -2.73 -2.05 -4.92
CA MET A 42 -4.06 -1.69 -5.39
C MET A 42 -4.05 -0.21 -5.76
N ALA A 43 -4.47 0.09 -6.99
CA ALA A 43 -4.55 1.44 -7.53
C ALA A 43 -5.64 2.24 -6.80
N ASP A 44 -5.26 3.44 -6.34
CA ASP A 44 -6.11 4.44 -5.71
C ASP A 44 -7.27 4.86 -6.63
N GLY A 45 -8.49 4.48 -6.24
CA GLY A 45 -9.72 4.93 -6.86
C GLY A 45 -10.56 5.77 -5.90
N GLY A 46 -10.60 7.09 -6.11
CA GLY A 46 -11.81 7.87 -5.86
C GLY A 46 -12.21 8.20 -4.42
N ALA A 47 -11.26 8.53 -3.55
CA ALA A 47 -11.44 9.42 -2.41
C ALA A 47 -10.15 10.25 -2.32
N ARG A 48 -10.11 11.39 -1.63
CA ARG A 48 -8.84 12.10 -1.41
C ARG A 48 -7.91 11.12 -0.71
N ALA A 49 -7.01 10.50 -1.47
CA ALA A 49 -6.25 9.34 -0.99
C ALA A 49 -5.56 9.77 0.30
N PRO A 50 -5.61 8.96 1.37
CA PRO A 50 -4.88 9.27 2.59
C PRO A 50 -3.47 9.65 2.19
N ARG A 51 -2.95 10.77 2.70
CA ARG A 51 -1.51 11.00 2.52
C ARG A 51 -0.82 9.79 3.14
N VAL A 52 0.09 9.18 2.39
CA VAL A 52 0.81 8.00 2.83
C VAL A 52 2.23 8.43 3.14
N ALA A 53 2.71 8.16 4.35
CA ALA A 53 4.13 8.17 4.66
C ALA A 53 4.64 6.76 4.81
N GLU A 54 5.91 6.56 4.50
CA GLU A 54 6.56 5.28 4.63
C GLU A 54 7.85 5.43 5.43
N ALA A 55 8.08 4.53 6.36
CA ALA A 55 9.30 4.50 7.15
C ALA A 55 9.67 3.05 7.47
N ALA A 56 10.88 2.61 7.13
CA ALA A 56 11.47 1.34 7.59
C ALA A 56 10.55 0.10 7.52
N GLY A 57 9.75 -0.05 6.45
CA GLY A 57 8.83 -1.19 6.30
C GLY A 57 7.45 -1.00 6.92
N TYR A 58 7.15 0.21 7.39
CA TYR A 58 5.82 0.64 7.84
C TYR A 58 5.21 1.64 6.85
N GLN A 59 3.88 1.66 6.82
CA GLN A 59 3.09 2.65 6.10
C GLN A 59 2.19 3.37 7.11
N GLY A 60 2.10 4.68 6.96
CA GLY A 60 1.20 5.56 7.71
C GLY A 60 0.21 6.19 6.76
N ALA A 61 -1.09 6.03 7.02
CA ALA A 61 -2.16 6.72 6.31
C ALA A 61 -2.76 7.80 7.23
N TRP A 62 -2.79 9.05 6.77
CA TRP A 62 -3.51 10.11 7.49
C TRP A 62 -5.01 10.05 7.17
N LEU A 63 -5.80 9.78 8.20
CA LEU A 63 -7.26 9.77 8.16
C LEU A 63 -7.83 11.19 8.32
N PRO A 64 -9.13 11.38 8.03
CA PRO A 64 -9.86 12.60 8.40
C PRO A 64 -9.68 12.91 9.89
N ALA A 65 -9.71 14.20 10.24
CA ALA A 65 -9.42 14.73 11.58
C ALA A 65 -7.96 14.63 12.05
N GLY A 66 -7.02 14.21 11.18
CA GLY A 66 -5.58 14.22 11.50
C GLY A 66 -5.08 12.94 12.17
N ALA A 67 -5.95 11.94 12.34
CA ALA A 67 -5.58 10.63 12.85
C ALA A 67 -4.57 9.93 11.94
N LEU A 68 -3.66 9.16 12.53
CA LEU A 68 -2.64 8.39 11.82
C LEU A 68 -2.95 6.89 11.98
N ALA A 69 -3.26 6.20 10.89
CA ALA A 69 -3.29 4.73 10.88
C ALA A 69 -1.94 4.20 10.42
N VAL A 70 -1.37 3.28 11.18
CA VAL A 70 -0.08 2.66 10.90
C VAL A 70 -0.25 1.19 10.61
N THR A 71 0.29 0.76 9.48
CA THR A 71 0.37 -0.63 9.04
C THR A 71 1.82 -1.03 8.80
N ARG A 72 2.08 -2.32 8.83
CA ARG A 72 3.40 -2.89 8.51
C ARG A 72 3.31 -3.58 7.15
N LYS A 73 4.29 -3.34 6.28
CA LYS A 73 4.31 -3.85 4.90
C LYS A 73 4.49 -5.37 4.83
N ALA A 74 5.18 -5.97 5.79
CA ALA A 74 5.50 -7.40 5.78
C ALA A 74 4.32 -8.27 6.24
N ALA A 75 3.81 -8.02 7.45
CA ALA A 75 2.67 -8.71 8.02
C ALA A 75 1.82 -7.69 8.81
N PRO A 76 0.48 -7.80 8.80
CA PRO A 76 -0.38 -6.91 9.57
C PRO A 76 -0.02 -6.93 11.05
N PHE A 77 -0.24 -5.80 11.74
CA PHE A 77 -0.07 -5.78 13.19
C PHE A 77 -1.07 -6.72 13.87
N ARG A 78 -0.69 -7.19 15.04
CA ARG A 78 -1.60 -7.80 16.00
C ARG A 78 -2.02 -6.80 17.07
N HIS A 79 -3.10 -7.14 17.76
CA HIS A 79 -3.64 -6.35 18.87
C HIS A 79 -2.66 -6.20 20.04
N ASP A 80 -1.73 -7.12 20.23
CA ASP A 80 -0.70 -7.05 21.28
C ASP A 80 0.54 -6.22 20.89
N GLU A 81 0.63 -5.75 19.64
CA GLU A 81 1.81 -5.06 19.11
C GLU A 81 1.74 -3.53 19.17
N GLY A 82 0.88 -2.97 20.03
CA GLY A 82 0.68 -1.50 20.10
C GLY A 82 1.94 -0.71 20.42
N ALA A 83 2.85 -1.27 21.21
CA ALA A 83 4.15 -0.65 21.47
C ALA A 83 5.03 -0.57 20.21
N GLU A 84 5.00 -1.58 19.35
CA GLU A 84 5.72 -1.54 18.08
C GLU A 84 5.09 -0.55 17.11
N ALA A 85 3.76 -0.60 16.98
CA ALA A 85 3.05 0.37 16.14
C ALA A 85 3.30 1.82 16.58
N LYS A 86 3.41 2.09 17.88
CA LYS A 86 3.78 3.42 18.39
C LYS A 86 5.18 3.84 17.97
N ARG A 87 6.15 2.92 17.97
CA ARG A 87 7.52 3.20 17.46
C ARG A 87 7.51 3.50 15.96
N ALA A 88 6.74 2.73 15.19
CA ALA A 88 6.54 2.99 13.77
C ALA A 88 5.89 4.35 13.52
N ALA A 89 4.84 4.70 14.28
CA ALA A 89 4.17 5.99 14.20
C ALA A 89 5.14 7.15 14.49
N LYS A 90 5.99 7.03 15.51
CA LYS A 90 7.05 8.02 15.80
C LYS A 90 8.01 8.22 14.62
N ALA A 91 8.43 7.12 14.00
CA ALA A 91 9.28 7.18 12.81
C ALA A 91 8.58 7.87 11.63
N LEU A 92 7.29 7.60 11.42
CA LEU A 92 6.46 8.22 10.38
C LEU A 92 6.21 9.72 10.64
N CYS A 93 6.06 10.11 11.91
CA CYS A 93 5.90 11.51 12.32
C CYS A 93 7.23 12.28 12.37
N GLY A 94 8.38 11.63 12.15
CA GLY A 94 9.70 12.26 12.31
C GLY A 94 10.01 12.70 13.74
N GLY A 95 9.31 12.12 14.74
CA GLY A 95 9.39 12.59 16.12
C GLY A 95 8.37 11.91 17.03
N ALA A 96 7.42 12.69 17.56
CA ALA A 96 6.42 12.22 18.50
C ALA A 96 5.08 11.91 17.82
N VAL A 97 4.37 10.94 18.38
CA VAL A 97 2.98 10.61 18.02
C VAL A 97 2.12 10.93 19.24
N ALA A 98 0.99 11.59 19.03
CA ALA A 98 -0.01 11.83 20.05
C ALA A 98 -0.80 10.53 20.28
N SER A 99 -0.25 9.71 21.17
CA SER A 99 -0.75 8.39 21.53
C SER A 99 -1.28 8.41 22.96
N GLY A 100 -2.41 7.74 23.19
CA GLY A 100 -3.08 7.68 24.49
C GLY A 100 -4.16 6.60 24.56
N ASP A 101 -5.09 6.73 25.51
CA ASP A 101 -6.13 5.72 25.77
C ASP A 101 -7.12 5.54 24.60
N THR A 102 -7.12 6.49 23.66
CA THR A 102 -7.93 6.44 22.44
C THR A 102 -7.25 5.72 21.29
N ASP A 103 -6.05 5.16 21.48
CA ASP A 103 -5.38 4.38 20.45
C ASP A 103 -6.13 3.07 20.23
N ASN A 104 -6.37 2.71 18.97
CA ASN A 104 -7.20 1.56 18.65
C ASN A 104 -6.55 0.68 17.59
N PHE A 105 -6.61 -0.62 17.79
CA PHE A 105 -6.29 -1.59 16.75
C PHE A 105 -7.55 -1.92 15.91
N ARG A 106 -7.45 -1.82 14.59
CA ARG A 106 -8.52 -2.15 13.63
C ARG A 106 -7.92 -2.78 12.39
N ASP A 107 -8.41 -3.96 12.01
CA ASP A 107 -8.11 -4.61 10.72
C ASP A 107 -6.62 -4.70 10.36
N GLY A 108 -5.76 -4.99 11.35
CA GLY A 108 -4.31 -5.10 11.12
C GLY A 108 -3.55 -3.78 11.14
N ALA A 109 -4.23 -2.67 11.42
CA ALA A 109 -3.69 -1.33 11.59
C ALA A 109 -3.84 -0.83 13.02
N TRP A 110 -2.90 -0.01 13.44
CA TRP A 110 -3.00 0.76 14.68
C TRP A 110 -3.34 2.21 14.35
N ILE A 111 -4.47 2.68 14.88
CA ILE A 111 -4.99 4.01 14.67
C ILE A 111 -4.65 4.87 15.89
N PHE A 112 -3.97 5.97 15.64
CA PHE A 112 -3.61 7.01 16.61
C PHE A 112 -4.46 8.25 16.31
N PRO A 113 -5.59 8.48 17.02
CA PRO A 113 -6.49 9.58 16.71
C PRO A 113 -5.86 10.96 16.86
N GLY A 114 -4.90 11.10 17.78
CA GLY A 114 -4.15 12.34 17.96
C GLY A 114 -3.17 12.65 16.83
N GLY A 115 -2.84 11.67 15.97
CA GLY A 115 -1.88 11.86 14.89
C GLY A 115 -0.47 12.12 15.39
N CYS A 116 0.27 12.95 14.67
CA CYS A 116 1.61 13.39 15.07
C CYS A 116 1.54 14.52 16.10
N ALA A 117 2.46 14.53 17.07
CA ALA A 117 2.54 15.52 18.14
C ALA A 117 3.59 16.60 17.86
#